data_AF-G9M349-F1
#
_entry.id   AF-G9M349-F1
#
_cell.length_a   1.000
_cell.length_b   1.000
_cell.length_c   1.000
_cell.angle_alpha   90.00
_cell.angle_beta   90.00
_cell.angle_gamma   90.00
#
_symmetry.space_group_name_H-M   'P 1'
#
loop_
_entity.id
_entity.type
_entity.pdbx_description
1 polymer ?
#
loop_
_entity_poly.entity_id
_entity_poly.type
_entity_poly.pdbx_seq_one_letter_code
_entity_poly.pdbx_strand_id
1 'polypeptide(L)'
;EIYPSSVVSKPRVEVQGGDLRSFFTLVMTDPDVPGPSDPYQREHLHWMVTDIPGTTDASFGREVISYESPRPSIGIHRFIFVLFKQKR
;
A
#
# COMPACT_ATOMS: atom_id res chain seq x y z
N GLU A 1 15.08 -7.37 -4.21
CA GLU A 1 15.02 -5.95 -3.80
C GLU A 1 14.60 -5.12 -5.00
N ILE A 2 13.78 -4.09 -4.80
CA ILE A 2 13.24 -3.24 -5.87
C ILE A 2 13.83 -1.84 -5.71
N TYR A 3 14.37 -1.27 -6.80
CA TYR A 3 14.97 0.05 -6.75
C TYR A 3 13.89 1.14 -6.59
N PRO A 4 14.11 2.19 -5.77
CA PRO A 4 13.17 3.32 -5.66
C PRO A 4 12.78 3.93 -7.01
N SER A 5 13.72 3.99 -7.96
CA SER A 5 13.49 4.49 -9.33
C SER A 5 12.50 3.65 -10.15
N SER A 6 12.32 2.37 -9.81
CA SER A 6 11.39 1.47 -10.49
C SER A 6 9.96 1.51 -9.92
N VAL A 7 9.76 2.19 -8.79
CA VAL A 7 8.48 2.31 -8.08
C VAL A 7 8.08 3.78 -7.89
N VAL A 8 8.39 4.62 -8.88
CA VAL A 8 7.97 6.03 -8.87
C VAL A 8 6.46 6.16 -9.06
N SER A 9 5.89 5.28 -9.90
CA SER A 9 4.46 5.24 -10.19
C SER A 9 3.75 4.20 -9.33
N LYS A 10 2.50 4.48 -8.97
CA LYS A 10 1.67 3.53 -8.22
C LYS A 10 1.53 2.20 -8.99
N PRO A 11 1.68 1.05 -8.33
CA PRO A 11 1.55 -0.25 -8.98
C PRO A 11 0.08 -0.55 -9.27
N ARG A 12 -0.16 -1.42 -10.26
CA ARG A 12 -1.48 -2.05 -10.46
C ARG A 12 -1.64 -3.18 -9.44
N VAL A 13 -2.72 -3.15 -8.67
CA VAL A 13 -3.01 -4.15 -7.62
C VAL A 13 -4.35 -4.81 -7.90
N GLU A 14 -4.31 -6.04 -8.40
CA GLU A 14 -5.50 -6.86 -8.66
C GLU A 14 -5.92 -7.62 -7.40
N VAL A 15 -7.21 -7.60 -7.07
CA VAL A 15 -7.81 -8.30 -5.93
C VAL A 15 -8.64 -9.48 -6.44
N GLN A 16 -8.06 -10.67 -6.41
CA GLN A 16 -8.67 -11.88 -7.00
C GLN A 16 -9.67 -12.61 -6.08
N GLY A 17 -10.00 -12.06 -4.90
CA GLY A 17 -10.86 -12.70 -3.90
C GLY A 17 -12.23 -12.03 -3.73
N GLY A 18 -13.23 -12.82 -3.31
CA GLY A 18 -14.59 -12.36 -3.01
C GLY A 18 -15.53 -12.32 -4.21
N ASP A 19 -16.52 -11.44 -4.13
CA ASP A 19 -17.48 -11.11 -5.20
C ASP A 19 -17.61 -9.58 -5.31
N LEU A 20 -18.38 -9.09 -6.27
CA LEU A 20 -18.65 -7.65 -6.44
C LEU A 20 -19.42 -7.00 -5.27
N ARG A 21 -19.84 -7.79 -4.27
CA ARG A 21 -20.50 -7.30 -3.04
C ARG A 21 -19.54 -7.23 -1.86
N SER A 22 -18.34 -7.77 -2.01
CA SER A 22 -17.27 -7.71 -1.03
C SER A 22 -16.36 -6.52 -1.36
N PHE A 23 -16.10 -5.68 -0.36
CA PHE A 23 -15.19 -4.54 -0.51
C PHE A 23 -13.89 -4.77 0.25
N PHE A 24 -12.81 -4.21 -0.27
CA PHE A 24 -11.47 -4.34 0.30
C PHE A 24 -10.81 -2.99 0.46
N THR A 25 -9.99 -2.89 1.51
CA THR A 25 -9.09 -1.76 1.74
C THR A 25 -7.65 -2.22 1.55
N LEU A 26 -6.93 -1.53 0.67
CA LEU A 26 -5.49 -1.68 0.45
C LEU A 26 -4.74 -0.61 1.24
N VAL A 27 -3.70 -1.02 1.96
CA VAL A 27 -2.77 -0.13 2.66
C VAL A 27 -1.35 -0.46 2.21
N MET A 28 -0.56 0.56 1.89
CA MET A 28 0.89 0.46 1.70
C MET A 28 1.59 1.25 2.82
N THR A 29 2.47 0.60 3.57
CA THR A 29 3.12 1.17 4.75
C THR A 29 4.61 0.85 4.80
N ASP A 30 5.41 1.74 5.38
CA ASP A 30 6.83 1.56 5.67
C ASP A 30 7.06 1.58 7.20
N PRO A 31 7.41 0.44 7.82
CA PRO A 31 7.65 0.33 9.25
C PRO A 31 9.08 0.68 9.65
N ASP A 32 9.94 1.08 8.72
CA ASP A 32 11.38 1.22 8.90
C ASP A 32 11.83 2.70 8.86
N VAL A 33 10.94 3.68 8.91
CA VAL A 33 11.30 5.12 8.84
C VAL A 33 11.88 5.65 10.16
N PRO A 34 13.02 6.39 10.15
CA PRO A 34 13.84 6.78 8.98
C PRO A 34 14.90 5.75 8.55
N GLY A 35 15.15 4.73 9.37
CA GLY A 35 15.94 3.56 9.01
C GLY A 35 15.59 2.35 9.90
N PRO A 36 15.85 1.11 9.44
CA PRO A 36 15.35 -0.11 10.08
C PRO A 36 15.94 -0.39 11.47
N SER A 37 17.07 0.23 11.81
CA SER A 37 17.74 0.04 13.12
C SER A 37 17.18 0.93 14.22
N ASP A 38 16.60 2.09 13.88
CA ASP A 38 15.94 3.01 14.83
C ASP A 38 14.70 3.64 14.19
N PRO A 39 13.62 2.85 14.00
CA PRO A 39 12.45 3.27 13.24
C PRO A 39 11.45 4.06 14.10
N TYR A 40 11.87 5.18 14.67
CA TYR A 40 11.05 5.97 15.61
C TYR A 40 9.88 6.73 14.94
N GLN A 41 9.83 6.81 13.60
CA GLN A 41 8.72 7.39 12.84
C GLN A 41 7.79 6.33 12.23
N ARG A 42 7.97 5.06 12.60
CA ARG A 42 7.07 3.99 12.12
C ARG A 42 5.65 4.20 12.62
N GLU A 43 4.62 3.89 11.85
CA GLU A 43 4.61 3.49 10.43
C GLU A 43 4.37 4.70 9.53
N HIS A 44 5.08 4.79 8.40
CA HIS A 44 4.82 5.81 7.37
C HIS A 44 3.84 5.28 6.31
N LEU A 45 2.69 5.92 6.20
CA LEU A 45 1.62 5.52 5.30
C LEU A 45 1.86 6.06 3.88
N HIS A 46 2.15 5.16 2.93
CA HIS A 46 2.46 5.52 1.54
C HIS A 46 1.24 5.55 0.62
N TRP A 47 0.24 4.70 0.85
CA TRP A 47 -0.93 4.61 -0.03
C TRP A 47 -2.10 3.98 0.71
N MET A 48 -3.30 4.50 0.49
CA MET A 48 -4.53 3.91 1.03
C MET A 48 -5.66 4.03 0.01
N VAL A 49 -6.24 2.89 -0.35
CA VAL A 49 -7.41 2.80 -1.22
C VAL A 49 -8.47 1.97 -0.52
N THR A 50 -9.65 2.54 -0.31
CA THR A 50 -10.80 1.85 0.30
C THR A 50 -11.80 1.44 -0.76
N ASP A 51 -12.80 0.65 -0.36
CA ASP A 51 -13.97 0.34 -1.18
C ASP A 51 -13.63 -0.28 -2.54
N ILE A 52 -12.52 -1.02 -2.64
CA ILE A 52 -12.15 -1.77 -3.84
C ILE A 52 -13.13 -2.95 -3.97
N PRO A 53 -13.95 -3.03 -5.03
CA PRO A 53 -14.82 -4.18 -5.24
C PRO A 53 -13.99 -5.45 -5.45
N GLY A 54 -14.39 -6.57 -4.85
CA GLY A 54 -13.74 -7.86 -5.07
C GLY A 54 -13.70 -8.23 -6.56
N THR A 55 -12.72 -9.04 -6.97
CA THR A 55 -12.47 -9.43 -8.38
C THR A 55 -12.04 -8.31 -9.32
N THR A 56 -11.83 -7.08 -8.80
CA THR A 56 -11.36 -5.92 -9.58
C THR A 56 -9.93 -5.54 -9.19
N ASP A 57 -9.53 -4.28 -9.43
CA ASP A 57 -8.23 -3.75 -9.02
C ASP A 57 -8.37 -2.40 -8.31
N ALA A 58 -7.29 -1.94 -7.68
CA ALA A 58 -7.28 -0.72 -6.88
C ALA A 58 -7.75 0.55 -7.62
N SER A 59 -7.81 0.56 -8.96
CA SER A 59 -8.36 1.70 -9.72
C SER A 59 -9.88 1.87 -9.58
N PHE A 60 -10.60 0.83 -9.15
CA PHE A 60 -12.05 0.86 -8.91
C PHE A 60 -12.42 1.29 -7.49
N GLY A 61 -11.44 1.36 -6.59
CA GLY A 61 -11.65 1.83 -5.22
C GLY A 61 -11.58 3.34 -5.10
N ARG A 62 -11.75 3.82 -3.87
CA ARG A 62 -11.59 5.21 -3.49
C ARG A 62 -10.19 5.43 -2.91
N GLU A 63 -9.36 6.20 -3.60
CA GLU A 63 -8.05 6.61 -3.08
C GLU A 63 -8.25 7.67 -1.97
N VAL A 64 -7.93 7.30 -0.72
CA VAL A 64 -8.06 8.16 0.47
C VAL A 64 -6.73 8.84 0.78
N ILE A 65 -5.62 8.11 0.59
CA ILE A 65 -4.26 8.63 0.66
C ILE A 65 -3.61 8.32 -0.67
N SER A 66 -3.21 9.35 -1.41
CA SER A 66 -2.53 9.20 -2.69
C SER A 66 -1.18 8.53 -2.55
N TYR A 67 -0.81 7.77 -3.58
CA TYR A 67 0.45 7.04 -3.60
C TYR A 67 1.66 7.98 -3.49
N GLU A 68 2.44 7.81 -2.44
CA GLU A 68 3.76 8.40 -2.28
C GLU A 68 4.83 7.38 -2.65
N SER A 69 5.70 7.73 -3.62
CA SER A 69 6.77 6.84 -4.05
C SER A 69 7.79 6.57 -2.92
N PRO A 70 8.24 5.32 -2.75
CA PRO A 70 9.32 4.96 -1.84
C PRO A 70 10.58 5.84 -2.01
N ARG A 71 11.02 6.48 -0.92
CA ARG A 71 12.26 7.28 -0.86
C ARG A 71 13.02 7.00 0.44
N PRO A 72 13.49 5.74 0.66
CA PRO A 72 14.18 5.39 1.88
C PRO A 72 15.45 6.21 2.04
N SER A 73 15.67 6.75 3.24
CA SER A 73 16.84 7.58 3.56
C SER A 73 18.03 6.77 4.07
N ILE A 74 17.79 5.79 4.95
CA ILE A 74 18.86 5.09 5.68
C ILE A 74 18.60 3.58 5.66
N GLY A 75 19.47 2.83 4.99
CA GLY A 75 19.38 1.37 4.93
C GLY A 75 18.28 0.85 3.99
N ILE A 76 17.93 -0.43 4.15
CA ILE A 76 16.95 -1.12 3.31
C ILE A 76 15.61 -1.15 4.05
N HIS A 77 14.57 -0.57 3.45
CA HIS A 77 13.22 -0.48 4.03
C HIS A 77 12.28 -1.53 3.44
N ARG A 78 11.31 -1.95 4.26
CA ARG A 78 10.22 -2.83 3.84
C ARG A 78 9.00 -1.99 3.45
N PHE A 79 8.54 -2.15 2.22
CA PHE A 79 7.28 -1.56 1.78
C PHE A 79 6.21 -2.64 1.77
N ILE A 80 5.30 -2.58 2.74
CA ILE A 80 4.33 -3.64 3.01
C ILE A 80 2.99 -3.26 2.40
N PHE A 81 2.44 -4.13 1.56
CA PHE A 81 1.06 -4.07 1.12
C PHE A 81 0.20 -4.98 2.00
N VAL A 82 -0.86 -4.42 2.58
CA VAL A 82 -1.84 -5.15 3.40
C VAL A 82 -3.22 -4.97 2.80
N LEU A 83 -3.96 -6.06 2.66
CA LEU A 83 -5.33 -6.06 2.15
C LEU A 83 -6.28 -6.53 3.25
N PHE A 84 -7.30 -5.72 3.54
CA PHE A 84 -8.34 -6.03 4.51
C PHE A 84 -9.69 -6.17 3.82
N LYS A 85 -10.44 -7.22 4.15
CA LYS A 85 -11.85 -7.33 3.75
C LYS A 85 -12.71 -6.44 4.67
N GLN A 86 -13.53 -5.58 4.09
CA GLN A 86 -14.46 -4.73 4.82
C GLN A 86 -15.66 -5.55 5.33
N LYS A 87 -16.17 -5.20 6.52
CA LYS A 87 -17.34 -5.88 7.12
C LYS A 87 -18.67 -5.45 6.49
N ARG A 88 -18.70 -4.28 5.86
CA ARG A 88 -19.82 -3.72 5.11
C ARG A 88 -19.25 -2.91 3.96
#